data_AF-A0A7L5DQV8-F1
#
_entry.id   AF-A0A7L5DQV8-F1
#
_cell.length_a   1.000
_cell.length_b   1.000
_cell.length_c   1.000
_cell.angle_alpha   90.00
_cell.angle_beta   90.00
_cell.angle_gamma   90.00
#
_symmetry.space_group_name_H-M   'P 1'
#
loop_
_entity.id
_entity.type
_entity.pdbx_description
1 polymer ?
#
loop_
_entity_poly.entity_id
_entity_poly.type
_entity_poly.pdbx_seq_one_letter_code
_entity_poly.pdbx_strand_id
1 'polypeptide(L)' 'MNTTSVSPEFTTRKATNRTTRRRADGQATAALLIQMATEILSASPTLRQKAGITLTDLSAADKVRKQLLKHGLTTIS' A
#
# COMPACT_ATOMS: atom_id res chain seq x y z
N MET A 1 24.19 8.42 -52.62
CA MET A 1 24.07 9.64 -51.81
C MET A 1 22.68 10.23 -52.05
N ASN A 2 21.69 10.41 -51.17
CA ASN A 2 21.41 10.08 -49.77
C ASN A 2 19.88 9.82 -49.73
N THR A 3 19.43 8.73 -49.11
CA THR A 3 17.99 8.41 -48.97
C THR A 3 17.37 9.21 -47.83
N THR A 4 16.33 9.96 -48.15
CA THR A 4 15.53 10.80 -47.25
C THR A 4 15.07 10.05 -46.01
N SER A 5 15.41 10.64 -44.86
CA SER A 5 14.92 10.32 -43.52
C SER A 5 13.40 10.34 -43.47
N VAL A 6 12.79 9.22 -43.10
CA VAL A 6 11.41 9.20 -42.57
C VAL A 6 11.44 8.42 -41.26
N SER A 7 11.49 9.16 -40.14
CA SER A 7 11.33 8.64 -38.79
C SER A 7 9.96 7.96 -38.65
N PRO A 8 9.86 6.83 -37.94
CA PRO A 8 8.57 6.29 -37.55
C PRO A 8 7.93 7.19 -36.49
N GLU A 9 6.79 7.80 -36.81
CA GLU A 9 5.91 8.43 -35.82
C GLU A 9 5.47 7.38 -34.79
N PHE A 10 6.16 7.36 -33.65
CA PHE A 10 5.66 6.68 -32.47
C PHE A 10 4.62 7.59 -31.81
N THR A 11 3.42 7.62 -32.40
CA THR A 11 2.25 8.33 -31.87
C THR A 11 2.00 7.84 -30.45
N THR A 12 2.47 8.62 -29.48
CA THR A 12 2.26 8.37 -28.07
C THR A 12 0.79 8.66 -27.80
N ARG A 13 -0.08 7.66 -27.98
CA ARG A 13 -1.43 7.70 -27.40
C ARG A 13 -1.25 7.69 -25.89
N LYS A 14 -1.12 8.88 -25.31
CA LYS A 14 -1.28 9.12 -23.89
C LYS A 14 -2.76 8.86 -23.59
N ALA A 15 -3.13 7.59 -23.52
CA ALA A 15 -4.40 7.17 -22.97
C ALA A 15 -4.37 7.66 -21.53
N THR A 16 -5.03 8.79 -21.27
CA THR A 16 -5.44 9.18 -19.94
C THR A 16 -6.49 8.19 -19.50
N ASN A 17 -6.05 6.96 -19.18
CA ASN A 17 -6.85 5.99 -18.47
C ASN A 17 -6.90 6.47 -17.03
N ARG A 18 -7.66 7.55 -16.82
CA ARG A 18 -8.06 8.00 -15.49
C ARG A 18 -9.07 6.97 -15.02
N THR A 19 -8.56 5.80 -14.65
CA THR A 19 -9.30 4.79 -13.93
C THR A 19 -9.90 5.53 -12.75
N THR A 20 -11.21 5.70 -12.79
CA THR A 20 -11.99 6.19 -11.66
C THR A 20 -11.58 5.30 -10.49
N ARG A 21 -10.81 5.91 -9.57
CA ARG A 21 -10.19 5.24 -8.44
C ARG A 21 -11.35 4.65 -7.65
N ARG A 22 -11.67 3.37 -7.89
CA ARG A 22 -12.57 2.61 -7.03
C ARG A 22 -12.09 2.93 -5.62
N ARG A 23 -12.99 3.44 -4.77
CA ARG A 23 -12.72 3.62 -3.35
C ARG A 23 -12.54 2.22 -2.77
N ALA A 24 -11.39 1.63 -3.06
CA ALA A 24 -10.99 0.38 -2.47
C ALA A 24 -10.73 0.71 -1.01
N ASP A 25 -11.23 -0.13 -0.12
CA ASP A 25 -11.17 -0.02 1.33
C ASP A 25 -9.72 -0.15 1.84
N GLY A 26 -8.77 0.61 1.27
CA GLY A 26 -7.35 0.48 1.52
C GLY A 26 -6.99 0.71 2.97
N GLN A 27 -7.79 1.50 3.70
CA GLN A 27 -7.66 1.64 5.15
C GLN A 27 -8.08 0.37 5.89
N ALA A 28 -9.17 -0.29 5.50
CA ALA A 28 -9.60 -1.56 6.09
C ALA A 28 -8.62 -2.70 5.74
N THR A 29 -8.16 -2.78 4.49
CA THR A 29 -7.14 -3.73 4.07
C THR A 29 -5.82 -3.49 4.82
N ALA A 30 -5.37 -2.25 4.94
CA ALA A 30 -4.16 -1.93 5.71
C ALA A 30 -4.31 -2.32 7.19
N ALA A 31 -5.46 -2.04 7.80
CA ALA A 31 -5.74 -2.43 9.18
C ALA A 31 -5.70 -3.96 9.37
N LEU A 32 -6.23 -4.72 8.41
CA LEU A 32 -6.18 -6.18 8.41
C LEU A 32 -4.74 -6.71 8.26
N LEU A 33 -3.95 -6.15 7.33
CA LEU A 33 -2.55 -6.52 7.13
C LEU A 33 -1.72 -6.26 8.39
N ILE A 34 -1.92 -5.12 9.05
CA ILE A 34 -1.25 -4.79 10.31
C ILE A 34 -1.62 -5.81 11.39
N GLN A 35 -2.89 -6.18 11.50
CA GLN A 35 -3.33 -7.18 12.47
C GLN A 35 -2.62 -8.53 12.24
N MET A 36 -2.67 -9.06 11.03
CA MET A 36 -2.05 -10.35 10.71
C MET A 36 -0.53 -10.33 10.95
N ALA A 37 0.16 -9.25 10.55
CA ALA A 37 1.59 -9.11 10.79
C ALA A 37 1.92 -9.07 12.29
N THR A 38 1.12 -8.37 13.09
CA THR A 38 1.28 -8.29 14.55
C THR A 38 1.07 -9.65 15.21
N GLU A 39 0.09 -10.43 14.75
CA GLU A 39 -0.15 -11.80 15.21
C GLU A 39 1.04 -12.71 14.89
N ILE A 40 1.57 -12.68 13.67
CA ILE A 40 2.74 -13.48 13.27
C ILE A 40 3.99 -13.11 14.10
N LEU A 41 4.26 -11.81 14.26
CA LEU A 41 5.46 -11.30 14.94
C LEU A 41 5.39 -11.43 16.47
N SER A 42 4.18 -11.46 17.03
CA SER A 42 3.99 -11.75 18.46
C SER A 42 4.14 -13.25 18.75
N ALA A 43 3.65 -14.11 17.85
CA ALA A 43 3.81 -15.56 17.96
C ALA A 43 5.25 -16.04 17.70
N SER A 44 6.03 -15.34 16.88
CA SER A 44 7.41 -15.72 16.53
C SER A 44 8.46 -14.70 16.97
N PRO A 45 9.08 -14.86 18.17
CA PRO A 45 10.16 -14.00 18.63
C PRO A 45 11.38 -13.97 17.70
N THR A 46 11.72 -15.11 17.09
CA THR A 46 12.86 -15.22 16.17
C THR A 46 12.66 -14.40 14.92
N LEU A 47 11.46 -14.45 14.32
CA LEU A 47 11.14 -13.67 13.12
C LEU A 47 11.16 -12.18 13.43
N ARG A 48 10.60 -11.79 14.58
CA ARG A 48 10.64 -10.41 15.08
C ARG A 48 12.07 -9.89 15.23
N GLN A 49 12.95 -10.67 15.85
CA GLN A 49 14.37 -10.30 16.02
C GLN A 49 15.10 -10.21 14.67
N LYS A 50 14.87 -11.13 13.74
CA LYS A 50 15.45 -11.08 12.39
C LYS A 50 15.02 -9.84 11.61
N ALA A 51 13.79 -9.38 11.81
CA ALA A 51 13.27 -8.17 11.21
C ALA A 51 13.72 -6.88 11.93
N GLY A 52 14.42 -6.97 13.06
CA GLY A 52 14.82 -5.82 13.86
C GLY A 52 13.64 -5.09 14.51
N ILE A 53 12.50 -5.75 14.70
CA ILE A 53 11.27 -5.17 15.22
C ILE A 53 11.24 -5.32 16.75
N THR A 54 10.89 -4.26 17.46
CA THR A 54 10.76 -4.27 18.93
C THR A 54 9.30 -4.46 19.37
N LEU A 55 9.09 -4.73 20.66
CA LEU A 55 7.72 -4.76 21.23
C LEU A 55 7.06 -3.38 21.16
N THR A 56 7.84 -2.31 21.21
CA THR A 56 7.36 -0.93 21.05
C THR A 56 6.81 -0.69 19.66
N ASP A 57 7.47 -1.22 18.62
CA ASP A 57 7.01 -1.11 17.24
C ASP A 57 5.67 -1.85 17.02
N LEU A 58 5.48 -3.01 17.65
CA LEU A 58 4.19 -3.72 17.63
C LEU A 58 3.08 -2.88 18.28
N SER A 59 3.36 -2.25 19.42
CA SER A 59 2.41 -1.34 20.07
C SER A 59 2.08 -0.12 19.20
N ALA A 60 3.07 0.43 18.50
CA ALA A 60 2.87 1.54 17.57
C ALA A 60 2.00 1.11 16.37
N ALA A 61 2.25 -0.07 15.81
CA ALA A 61 1.45 -0.64 14.73
C ALA A 61 -0.03 -0.80 15.14
N ASP A 62 -0.29 -1.27 16.36
CA ASP A 62 -1.65 -1.37 16.91
C ASP A 62 -2.37 -0.01 17.02
N LYS A 63 -1.63 1.07 17.36
CA LYS A 63 -2.20 2.43 17.38
C LYS A 63 -2.58 2.89 15.98
N VAL A 64 -1.70 2.65 15.00
CA VAL A 64 -1.97 2.97 13.58
C VAL A 64 -3.17 2.20 13.06
N ARG A 65 -3.27 0.89 13.36
CA ARG A 65 -4.44 0.07 13.01
C ARG A 65 -5.74 0.68 13.53
N LYS A 66 -5.78 1.08 14.81
CA LYS A 66 -6.96 1.72 15.42
C LYS A 66 -7.28 3.07 14.76
N GLN A 67 -6.27 3.85 14.38
CA GLN A 67 -6.47 5.10 13.64
C GLN A 67 -7.08 4.86 12.26
N LEU A 68 -6.57 3.89 11.50
CA LEU A 68 -7.09 3.53 10.18
C LEU A 68 -8.57 3.14 10.24
N LEU A 69 -8.98 2.37 11.25
CA LEU A 69 -10.38 1.99 11.45
C LEU A 69 -11.27 3.20 11.81
N LYS A 70 -10.77 4.14 12.62
CA LYS A 70 -11.50 5.37 12.98
C LYS A 70 -11.69 6.31 11.78
N HIS A 71 -10.65 6.49 10.96
CA HIS A 71 -10.70 7.34 9.77
C HIS A 71 -11.52 6.71 8.63
N GLY A 72 -11.53 5.38 8.54
CA GLY A 72 -12.40 4.65 7.64
C GLY A 72 -13.87 4.89 7.96
N LEU A 73 -14.23 4.89 9.24
CA LEU A 73 -15.60 5.16 9.70
C LEU A 73 -16.06 6.59 9.43
N THR A 74 -15.17 7.59 9.58
CA THR A 74 -15.52 9.02 9.40
C THR A 74 -15.71 9.43 7.94
N THR A 75 -15.21 8.64 6.98
CA THR A 75 -15.36 8.96 5.54
C THR A 75 -16.70 8.49 4.96
N ILE A 76 -17.49 7.73 5.74
CA ILE A 76 -18.76 7.11 5.32
C ILE A 76 -19.96 7.69 6.10
N SER A 77 -19.75 8.73 6.93
CA SER A 77 -20.80 9.43 7.68
C SER A 77 -21.21 10.74 7.03
#